data_AF-A0A820LCT5-F1
#
_entry.id   AF-A0A820LCT5-F1
#
_cell.length_a   1.000
_cell.length_b   1.000
_cell.length_c   1.000
_cell.angle_alpha   90.00
_cell.angle_beta   90.00
_cell.angle_gamma   90.00
#
_symmetry.space_group_name_H-M   'P 1'
#
loop_
_entity.id
_entity.type
_entity.pdbx_description
1 polymer ?
#
loop_
_entity_poly.entity_id
_entity_poly.type
_entity_poly.pdbx_seq_one_letter_code
_entity_poly.pdbx_strand_id
1 'polypeptide(L)'
;MAFYSGEEFIRQELSQQERQSYQKAFDYYLRSLKLVENRANLHDVYRTLSWKLSNSYFTMITSLQDYAPLKAQQRGQTNISFSICDMGIVFTRHGSNFDIVISCDKSIPHLLTDKNIFFALKQMYSCLRPGDGCLIIIRDYDREQRGGTAGDQYALNGFVNLSPMVTGKHNVIVVSFTVHWSNIGSVTTWNGFYSEGDYDDKDGAPGRIICQWLLVRPVTNYKWDHILTGQDRFTKKT
;
A
#
# COMPACT_ATOMS: atom_id res chain seq x y z
N MET A 1 23.54 9.59 -30.44
CA MET A 1 22.31 10.05 -31.14
C MET A 1 21.48 8.81 -31.43
N ALA A 2 20.48 8.55 -30.60
CA ALA A 2 19.45 7.55 -30.83
C ALA A 2 18.15 8.19 -30.33
N PHE A 3 17.24 8.47 -31.26
CA PHE A 3 15.95 9.06 -30.98
C PHE A 3 15.05 7.96 -30.39
N TYR A 4 14.69 8.07 -29.12
CA TYR A 4 13.52 7.34 -28.63
C TYR A 4 12.29 8.16 -29.03
N SER A 5 11.61 7.67 -30.06
CA SER A 5 10.26 8.07 -30.40
C SER A 5 9.37 7.93 -29.16
N GLY A 6 8.67 9.00 -28.81
CA GLY A 6 7.72 9.02 -27.71
C GLY A 6 6.56 8.08 -27.97
N GLU A 7 6.60 6.93 -27.32
CA GLU A 7 5.37 6.28 -26.87
C GLU A 7 5.12 6.79 -25.45
N GLU A 8 4.04 7.53 -25.23
CA GLU A 8 3.49 7.72 -23.88
C GLU A 8 3.33 6.32 -23.27
N PHE A 9 4.17 5.98 -22.30
CA PHE A 9 3.99 4.78 -21.48
C PHE A 9 2.78 4.99 -20.56
N ILE A 10 1.60 4.96 -21.16
CA ILE A 10 0.34 4.80 -20.46
C ILE A 10 0.39 3.38 -19.89
N ARG A 11 0.60 3.24 -18.58
CA ARG A 11 0.52 1.92 -17.93
C ARG A 11 -0.88 1.38 -18.17
N GLN A 12 -0.99 0.34 -19.00
CA GLN A 12 -2.23 -0.36 -19.27
C GLN A 12 -2.62 -1.23 -18.07
N GLU A 13 -3.83 -1.82 -18.10
CA GLU A 13 -4.30 -2.81 -17.13
C GLU A 13 -3.20 -3.82 -16.76
N LEU A 14 -3.32 -4.48 -15.61
CA LEU A 14 -2.49 -5.66 -15.32
C LEU A 14 -2.48 -6.56 -16.55
N SER A 15 -1.29 -6.76 -17.11
CA SER A 15 -1.08 -7.65 -18.24
C SER A 15 -1.65 -9.03 -17.91
N GLN A 16 -1.99 -9.80 -18.94
CA GLN A 16 -2.45 -11.18 -18.75
C GLN A 16 -1.46 -11.98 -17.88
N GLN A 17 -0.16 -11.70 -18.03
CA GLN A 17 0.91 -12.28 -17.23
C GLN A 17 0.87 -11.82 -15.76
N GLU A 18 0.67 -10.53 -15.48
CA GLU A 18 0.53 -10.03 -14.10
C GLU A 18 -0.72 -10.62 -13.42
N ARG A 19 -1.86 -10.66 -14.12
CA ARG A 19 -3.10 -11.27 -13.59
C ARG A 19 -2.91 -12.74 -13.23
N GLN A 20 -2.32 -13.52 -14.14
CA GLN A 20 -2.04 -14.92 -13.88
C GLN A 20 -1.05 -15.09 -12.72
N SER A 21 -0.10 -14.16 -12.57
CA SER A 21 0.87 -14.18 -11.48
C SER A 21 0.21 -13.90 -10.13
N TYR A 22 -0.63 -12.87 -10.05
CA TYR A 22 -1.40 -12.57 -8.82
C TYR A 22 -2.37 -13.70 -8.48
N GLN A 23 -3.12 -14.22 -9.47
CA GLN A 23 -4.05 -15.33 -9.26
C GLN A 23 -3.33 -16.58 -8.72
N LYS A 24 -2.19 -16.96 -9.32
CA LYS A 24 -1.39 -18.08 -8.83
C LYS A 24 -0.84 -17.80 -7.43
N ALA A 25 -0.35 -16.59 -7.16
CA ALA A 25 0.14 -16.22 -5.84
C ALA A 25 -0.96 -16.37 -4.79
N PHE A 26 -2.17 -15.86 -5.05
CA PHE A 26 -3.32 -16.02 -4.16
C PHE A 26 -3.70 -17.48 -3.96
N ASP A 27 -3.79 -18.27 -5.04
CA ASP A 27 -4.09 -19.70 -4.95
C ASP A 27 -3.07 -20.44 -4.08
N TYR A 28 -1.77 -20.14 -4.25
CA TYR A 28 -0.72 -20.74 -3.42
C TYR A 28 -0.81 -20.30 -1.96
N TYR A 29 -1.06 -19.03 -1.69
CA TYR A 29 -1.19 -18.54 -0.32
C TYR A 29 -2.42 -19.11 0.38
N LEU A 30 -3.58 -19.15 -0.29
CA LEU A 30 -4.80 -19.72 0.28
C LEU A 30 -4.68 -21.23 0.53
N ARG A 31 -4.08 -21.97 -0.41
CA ARG A 31 -3.79 -23.41 -0.21
C ARG A 31 -2.83 -23.61 0.95
N SER A 32 -1.79 -22.79 1.04
CA SER A 32 -0.82 -22.86 2.13
C SER A 32 -1.49 -22.56 3.46
N LEU A 33 -2.28 -21.48 3.57
CA LEU A 33 -3.03 -21.13 4.78
C LEU A 33 -3.93 -22.28 5.25
N LYS A 34 -4.69 -22.92 4.36
CA LYS A 34 -5.51 -24.11 4.69
C LYS A 34 -4.69 -25.28 5.24
N LEU A 35 -3.46 -25.48 4.75
CA LEU A 35 -2.56 -26.53 5.25
C LEU A 35 -2.00 -26.20 6.63
N VAL A 36 -1.88 -24.92 6.98
CA VAL A 36 -1.34 -24.46 8.27
C VAL A 36 -2.42 -24.18 9.32
N GLU A 37 -3.65 -23.93 8.91
CA GLU A 37 -4.80 -23.55 9.75
C GLU A 37 -5.04 -24.54 10.91
N ASN A 38 -4.81 -25.84 10.68
CA ASN A 38 -4.99 -26.89 11.68
C ASN A 38 -3.70 -27.24 12.46
N ARG A 39 -2.61 -26.46 12.34
CA ARG A 39 -1.31 -26.76 12.94
C ARG A 39 -0.85 -25.66 13.89
N ALA A 40 -1.21 -25.81 15.17
CA ALA A 40 -0.92 -24.86 16.25
C ALA A 40 0.57 -24.48 16.38
N ASN A 41 1.48 -25.35 15.95
CA ASN A 41 2.93 -25.17 16.12
C ASN A 41 3.61 -24.40 14.97
N LEU A 42 2.85 -23.96 13.96
CA LEU A 42 3.37 -23.31 12.76
C LEU A 42 3.02 -21.82 12.69
N HIS A 43 2.95 -21.16 13.86
CA HIS A 43 2.54 -19.77 13.98
C HIS A 43 3.36 -18.81 13.09
N ASP A 44 4.67 -18.99 13.00
CA ASP A 44 5.55 -18.15 12.16
C ASP A 44 5.30 -18.35 10.66
N VAL A 45 4.95 -19.58 10.26
CA VAL A 45 4.59 -19.91 8.87
C VAL A 45 3.25 -19.28 8.52
N TYR A 46 2.26 -19.39 9.42
CA TYR A 46 0.97 -18.73 9.27
C TYR A 46 1.13 -17.22 9.15
N ARG A 47 1.90 -16.60 10.06
CA ARG A 47 2.21 -15.15 10.04
C ARG A 47 2.86 -14.73 8.73
N THR A 48 3.82 -15.51 8.23
CA THR A 48 4.51 -15.22 6.97
C THR A 48 3.58 -15.31 5.77
N LEU A 49 2.73 -16.34 5.72
CA LEU A 49 1.75 -16.52 4.64
C LEU A 49 0.70 -15.41 4.64
N SER A 50 0.15 -15.06 5.81
CA SER A 50 -0.78 -13.95 5.95
C SER A 50 -0.12 -12.63 5.52
N TRP A 51 1.13 -12.39 5.91
CA TRP A 51 1.87 -11.19 5.51
C TRP A 51 2.06 -11.10 3.99
N LYS A 52 2.51 -12.18 3.36
CA LYS A 52 2.72 -12.24 1.90
C LYS A 52 1.41 -12.11 1.12
N LEU A 53 0.32 -12.69 1.63
CA LEU A 53 -1.01 -12.57 1.06
C LEU A 53 -1.50 -11.11 1.13
N SER A 54 -1.40 -10.48 2.30
CA SER A 54 -1.78 -9.07 2.48
C SER A 54 -0.96 -8.12 1.60
N ASN A 55 0.35 -8.33 1.49
CA ASN A 55 1.19 -7.52 0.61
C ASN A 55 0.81 -7.69 -0.86
N SER A 56 0.49 -8.92 -1.29
CA SER A 56 0.04 -9.20 -2.66
C SER A 56 -1.30 -8.52 -2.97
N TYR A 57 -2.26 -8.54 -2.03
CA TYR A 57 -3.52 -7.79 -2.15
C TYR A 57 -3.28 -6.29 -2.17
N PHE A 58 -2.41 -5.76 -1.31
CA PHE A 58 -2.09 -4.33 -1.25
C PHE A 58 -1.45 -3.85 -2.56
N THR A 59 -0.45 -4.55 -3.08
CA THR A 59 0.19 -4.20 -4.37
C THR A 59 -0.79 -4.27 -5.54
N MET A 60 -1.68 -5.27 -5.52
CA MET A 60 -2.73 -5.37 -6.53
C MET A 60 -3.73 -4.22 -6.41
N ILE A 61 -4.25 -3.94 -5.21
CA ILE A 61 -5.24 -2.88 -4.96
C ILE A 61 -4.67 -1.50 -5.28
N THR A 62 -3.43 -1.21 -4.88
CA THR A 62 -2.75 0.05 -5.26
C THR A 62 -2.57 0.16 -6.76
N SER A 63 -2.13 -0.91 -7.43
CA SER A 63 -2.05 -0.95 -8.90
C SER A 63 -3.40 -0.77 -9.60
N LEU A 64 -4.51 -1.11 -8.94
CA LEU A 64 -5.88 -0.98 -9.47
C LEU A 64 -6.54 0.35 -9.08
N GLN A 65 -6.24 0.90 -7.90
CA GLN A 65 -6.80 2.15 -7.37
C GLN A 65 -6.43 3.35 -8.24
N ASP A 66 -5.24 3.32 -8.85
CA ASP A 66 -4.80 4.35 -9.79
C ASP A 66 -5.60 4.35 -11.11
N TYR A 67 -6.44 3.34 -11.41
CA TYR A 67 -7.09 3.18 -12.73
C TYR A 67 -8.55 2.65 -12.72
N ALA A 68 -9.18 2.47 -11.57
CA ALA A 68 -10.43 1.69 -11.43
C ALA A 68 -11.73 2.24 -12.09
N PRO A 69 -11.90 3.53 -12.44
CA PRO A 69 -13.10 4.05 -13.07
C PRO A 69 -13.80 3.29 -14.21
N LEU A 70 -13.08 3.19 -15.33
CA LEU A 70 -13.74 3.55 -16.60
C LEU A 70 -14.01 2.38 -17.55
N LYS A 71 -13.48 1.16 -17.34
CA LYS A 71 -13.61 0.09 -18.36
C LYS A 71 -13.82 -1.35 -17.86
N ALA A 72 -13.74 -1.65 -16.57
CA ALA A 72 -14.00 -3.02 -16.05
C ALA A 72 -15.42 -3.53 -16.38
N GLN A 73 -16.36 -2.62 -16.59
CA GLN A 73 -17.74 -2.93 -16.96
C GLN A 73 -17.90 -3.46 -18.40
N GLN A 74 -16.89 -3.32 -19.27
CA GLN A 74 -17.04 -3.63 -20.71
C GLN A 74 -16.62 -5.05 -21.14
N ARG A 75 -15.88 -5.84 -20.32
CA ARG A 75 -15.27 -7.09 -20.83
C ARG A 75 -15.34 -8.35 -19.96
N GLY A 76 -16.15 -8.37 -18.89
CA GLY A 76 -16.69 -9.62 -18.32
C GLY A 76 -15.71 -10.71 -17.86
N GLN A 77 -14.45 -10.40 -17.52
CA GLN A 77 -13.43 -11.43 -17.27
C GLN A 77 -12.96 -11.62 -15.82
N THR A 78 -13.47 -10.87 -14.85
CA THR A 78 -13.54 -11.23 -13.43
C THR A 78 -14.59 -10.31 -12.80
N ASN A 79 -15.63 -10.84 -12.17
CA ASN A 79 -16.71 -10.01 -11.59
C ASN A 79 -16.27 -9.40 -10.24
N ILE A 80 -15.24 -8.55 -10.27
CA ILE A 80 -14.72 -7.88 -9.08
C ILE A 80 -15.15 -6.42 -9.16
N SER A 81 -16.00 -6.02 -8.21
CA SER A 81 -16.47 -4.65 -8.07
C SER A 81 -15.50 -3.87 -7.19
N PHE A 82 -15.06 -2.71 -7.67
CA PHE A 82 -14.18 -1.81 -6.92
C PHE A 82 -14.92 -0.55 -6.51
N SER A 83 -14.59 -0.03 -5.33
CA SER A 83 -15.16 1.21 -4.82
C SER A 83 -14.30 1.81 -3.73
N ILE A 84 -14.19 3.13 -3.72
CA ILE A 84 -13.61 3.88 -2.60
C ILE A 84 -14.70 4.05 -1.54
N CYS A 85 -14.42 3.70 -0.29
CA CYS A 85 -15.35 3.83 0.83
C CYS A 85 -14.61 4.13 2.13
N ASP A 86 -15.17 5.02 2.95
CA ASP A 86 -14.80 5.13 4.36
C ASP A 86 -15.29 3.88 5.11
N MET A 87 -14.40 3.27 5.91
CA MET A 87 -14.70 2.03 6.65
C MET A 87 -15.85 2.19 7.65
N GLY A 88 -16.10 3.41 8.14
CA GLY A 88 -17.20 3.73 9.03
C GLY A 88 -18.58 3.67 8.36
N ILE A 89 -18.67 3.62 7.04
CA ILE A 89 -19.97 3.57 6.33
C ILE A 89 -20.05 2.42 5.33
N VAL A 90 -19.16 1.43 5.44
CA VAL A 90 -19.06 0.35 4.44
C VAL A 90 -20.36 -0.45 4.31
N PHE A 91 -21.09 -0.68 5.41
CA PHE A 91 -22.39 -1.35 5.35
C PHE A 91 -23.44 -0.48 4.67
N THR A 92 -23.50 0.81 4.99
CA THR A 92 -24.42 1.74 4.32
C THR A 92 -24.17 1.79 2.81
N ARG A 93 -22.92 1.68 2.37
CA ARG A 93 -22.54 1.77 0.96
C ARG A 93 -22.70 0.46 0.18
N HIS A 94 -22.42 -0.67 0.80
CA HIS A 94 -22.36 -1.97 0.12
C HIS A 94 -23.44 -2.97 0.54
N GLY A 95 -24.15 -2.68 1.62
CA GLY A 95 -25.14 -3.59 2.18
C GLY A 95 -24.50 -4.84 2.79
N SER A 96 -25.33 -5.87 2.94
CA SER A 96 -24.93 -7.21 3.39
C SER A 96 -24.77 -8.18 2.21
N ASN A 97 -24.62 -9.47 2.51
CA ASN A 97 -24.52 -10.60 1.58
C ASN A 97 -23.11 -11.00 1.16
N PHE A 98 -22.10 -10.62 1.94
CA PHE A 98 -20.74 -11.09 1.77
C PHE A 98 -20.50 -12.37 2.59
N ASP A 99 -19.93 -13.39 1.96
CA ASP A 99 -19.53 -14.64 2.63
C ASP A 99 -18.24 -14.43 3.46
N ILE A 100 -17.37 -13.53 3.01
CA ILE A 100 -16.16 -13.15 3.72
C ILE A 100 -15.92 -11.65 3.55
N VAL A 101 -15.62 -10.97 4.66
CA VAL A 101 -15.06 -9.61 4.66
C VAL A 101 -13.62 -9.70 5.14
N ILE A 102 -12.67 -9.13 4.37
CA ILE A 102 -11.24 -9.18 4.67
C ILE A 102 -10.71 -7.76 4.85
N SER A 103 -10.01 -7.52 5.97
CA SER A 103 -9.25 -6.31 6.22
C SER A 103 -7.76 -6.66 6.28
N CYS A 104 -6.97 -6.08 5.38
CA CYS A 104 -5.55 -6.43 5.21
C CYS A 104 -4.61 -5.32 5.73
N ASP A 105 -3.57 -5.75 6.45
CA ASP A 105 -2.40 -4.96 6.85
C ASP A 105 -2.74 -3.70 7.69
N LYS A 106 -2.59 -2.49 7.13
CA LYS A 106 -2.66 -1.23 7.91
C LYS A 106 -4.06 -0.60 7.98
N SER A 107 -5.07 -1.22 7.40
CA SER A 107 -6.43 -0.68 7.30
C SER A 107 -7.02 -0.25 8.66
N ILE A 108 -7.03 -1.15 9.64
CA ILE A 108 -7.61 -0.89 10.97
C ILE A 108 -6.70 0.00 11.85
N PRO A 109 -5.37 -0.19 11.90
CA PRO A 109 -4.48 0.64 12.74
C PRO A 109 -4.46 2.15 12.42
N HIS A 110 -4.94 2.57 11.24
CA HIS A 110 -5.09 4.00 10.92
C HIS A 110 -6.29 4.67 11.62
N LEU A 111 -7.17 3.90 12.25
CA LEU A 111 -8.27 4.41 13.05
C LEU A 111 -7.76 4.78 14.45
N LEU A 112 -7.54 6.06 14.68
CA LEU A 112 -6.80 6.59 15.84
C LEU A 112 -7.51 6.47 17.20
N THR A 113 -8.74 5.94 17.25
CA THR A 113 -9.51 5.80 18.49
C THR A 113 -10.24 4.46 18.54
N ASP A 114 -10.38 3.91 19.74
CA ASP A 114 -11.15 2.68 19.99
C ASP A 114 -12.57 2.78 19.45
N LYS A 115 -13.19 3.97 19.56
CA LYS A 115 -14.52 4.24 19.02
C LYS A 115 -14.57 4.06 17.51
N ASN A 116 -13.58 4.57 16.78
CA ASN A 116 -13.51 4.44 15.33
C ASN A 116 -13.20 3.01 14.91
N ILE A 117 -12.29 2.32 15.62
CA ILE A 117 -11.99 0.90 15.38
C ILE A 117 -13.26 0.06 15.58
N PHE A 118 -13.93 0.22 16.73
CA PHE A 118 -15.16 -0.49 17.04
C PHE A 118 -16.23 -0.24 15.97
N PHE A 119 -16.39 1.01 15.55
CA PHE A 119 -17.38 1.37 14.53
C PHE A 119 -17.07 0.74 13.17
N ALA A 120 -15.81 0.77 12.72
CA ALA A 120 -15.39 0.12 11.48
C ALA A 120 -15.60 -1.40 11.52
N LEU A 121 -15.22 -2.05 12.62
CA LEU A 121 -15.43 -3.49 12.81
C LEU A 121 -16.93 -3.84 12.80
N LYS A 122 -17.77 -3.03 13.43
CA LYS A 122 -19.22 -3.20 13.40
C LYS A 122 -19.77 -3.11 11.98
N GLN A 123 -19.32 -2.14 11.19
CA GLN A 123 -19.75 -1.97 9.80
C GLN A 123 -19.31 -3.14 8.92
N MET A 124 -18.06 -3.60 9.06
CA MET A 124 -17.55 -4.79 8.37
C MET A 124 -18.36 -6.04 8.73
N TYR A 125 -18.68 -6.23 10.00
CA TYR A 125 -19.52 -7.34 10.46
C TYR A 125 -20.94 -7.25 9.88
N SER A 126 -21.54 -6.07 9.82
CA SER A 126 -22.87 -5.87 9.23
C SER A 126 -22.94 -6.20 7.74
N CYS A 127 -21.82 -6.20 7.02
CA CYS A 127 -21.77 -6.66 5.63
C CYS A 127 -21.89 -8.18 5.49
N LEU A 128 -21.63 -8.96 6.54
CA LEU A 128 -21.65 -10.42 6.47
C LEU A 128 -23.07 -10.99 6.40
N ARG A 129 -23.21 -12.16 5.79
CA ARG A 129 -24.40 -12.99 6.02
C ARG A 129 -24.31 -13.65 7.41
N PRO A 130 -25.45 -14.04 8.01
CA PRO A 130 -25.44 -14.82 9.24
C PRO A 130 -24.65 -16.12 9.08
N GLY A 131 -23.66 -16.35 9.95
CA GLY A 131 -22.83 -17.56 9.96
C GLY A 131 -21.51 -17.46 9.17
N ASP A 132 -21.28 -16.35 8.48
CA ASP A 132 -20.10 -16.10 7.66
C ASP A 132 -18.99 -15.32 8.41
N GLY A 133 -17.82 -15.17 7.78
CA GLY A 133 -16.57 -14.84 8.47
C GLY A 133 -15.99 -13.46 8.18
N CYS A 134 -15.46 -12.80 9.22
CA CYS A 134 -14.60 -11.63 9.07
C CYS A 134 -13.14 -12.04 9.31
N LEU A 135 -12.24 -11.77 8.36
CA LEU A 135 -10.80 -11.94 8.52
C LEU A 135 -10.13 -10.57 8.68
N ILE A 136 -9.64 -10.29 9.88
CA ILE A 136 -8.92 -9.07 10.19
C ILE A 136 -7.44 -9.40 10.40
N ILE A 137 -6.60 -8.89 9.50
CA ILE A 137 -5.14 -9.08 9.56
C ILE A 137 -4.54 -7.79 10.10
N ILE A 138 -4.19 -7.78 11.39
CA ILE A 138 -3.57 -6.63 12.06
C ILE A 138 -2.13 -6.99 12.43
N ARG A 139 -1.27 -6.00 12.25
CA ARG A 139 0.12 -6.03 12.70
C ARG A 139 0.22 -5.38 14.08
N ASP A 140 0.86 -6.09 15.02
CA ASP A 140 1.15 -5.58 16.35
C ASP A 140 2.34 -4.60 16.29
N TYR A 141 2.04 -3.33 16.02
CA TYR A 141 3.04 -2.28 15.92
C TYR A 141 3.75 -1.94 17.22
N ASP A 142 3.20 -2.33 18.38
CA ASP A 142 3.82 -2.07 19.68
C ASP A 142 4.96 -3.06 19.94
N ARG A 143 4.86 -4.26 19.35
CA ARG A 143 5.93 -5.28 19.38
C ARG A 143 6.91 -5.18 18.22
N GLU A 144 6.58 -4.42 17.17
CA GLU A 144 7.55 -4.13 16.13
C GLU A 144 8.60 -3.15 16.66
N GLN A 145 9.86 -3.58 16.75
CA GLN A 145 10.97 -2.66 16.92
C GLN A 145 10.96 -1.66 15.76
N ARG A 146 10.46 -0.46 16.03
CA ARG A 146 10.59 0.66 15.10
C ARG A 146 12.06 1.04 15.07
N GLY A 147 12.78 0.49 14.10
CA GLY A 147 14.13 0.93 13.78
C GLY A 147 14.08 2.39 13.34
N GLY A 148 14.46 3.29 14.23
CA GLY A 148 14.56 4.71 13.96
C GLY A 148 15.87 5.23 14.53
N THR A 149 16.49 6.14 13.82
CA THR A 149 17.69 6.82 14.28
C THR A 149 17.24 7.92 15.24
N ALA A 150 17.61 7.83 16.52
CA ALA A 150 17.06 8.64 17.60
C ALA A 150 17.56 10.10 17.56
N GLY A 151 17.19 10.84 16.52
CA GLY A 151 17.60 12.24 16.31
C GLY A 151 18.95 12.43 15.61
N ASP A 152 19.63 11.34 15.25
CA ASP A 152 20.89 11.42 14.49
C ASP A 152 20.67 12.04 13.10
N GLN A 153 21.70 12.72 12.59
CA GLN A 153 21.71 13.31 11.27
C GLN A 153 22.52 12.45 10.30
N TYR A 154 22.00 12.27 9.09
CA TYR A 154 22.64 11.48 8.04
C TYR A 154 22.77 12.29 6.76
N ALA A 155 23.81 11.99 6.00
CA ALA A 155 23.99 12.56 4.68
C ALA A 155 22.86 12.10 3.75
N LEU A 156 22.26 13.07 3.06
CA LEU A 156 21.25 12.89 2.05
C LEU A 156 21.77 13.44 0.73
N ASN A 157 21.69 12.63 -0.32
CA ASN A 157 22.02 13.04 -1.68
C ASN A 157 20.81 12.82 -2.58
N GLY A 158 20.50 13.77 -3.45
CA GLY A 158 19.32 13.67 -4.30
C GLY A 158 19.30 14.62 -5.47
N PHE A 159 18.26 14.48 -6.27
CA PHE A 159 17.96 15.26 -7.44
C PHE A 159 16.56 15.84 -7.34
N VAL A 160 16.42 17.05 -7.86
CA VAL A 160 15.13 17.67 -8.16
C VAL A 160 15.05 17.90 -9.65
N ASN A 161 13.89 17.65 -10.24
CA ASN A 161 13.65 17.94 -11.65
C ASN A 161 12.42 18.82 -11.80
N LEU A 162 12.57 19.87 -12.60
CA LEU A 162 11.56 20.88 -12.88
C LEU A 162 11.17 20.75 -14.35
N SER A 163 9.88 20.54 -14.61
CA SER A 163 9.33 20.70 -15.94
C SER A 163 8.75 22.11 -16.07
N PRO A 164 8.79 22.73 -17.27
CA PRO A 164 7.95 23.90 -17.54
C PRO A 164 6.50 23.61 -17.16
N MET A 165 5.87 24.58 -16.50
CA MET A 165 4.45 24.45 -16.12
C MET A 165 3.59 24.37 -17.37
N VAL A 166 2.70 23.38 -17.39
CA VAL A 166 1.69 23.24 -18.43
C VAL A 166 0.38 23.78 -17.89
N THR A 167 -0.12 24.85 -18.51
CA THR A 167 -1.38 25.49 -18.12
C THR A 167 -2.55 24.51 -18.17
N GLY A 168 -3.39 24.52 -17.14
CA GLY A 168 -4.56 23.64 -17.03
C GLY A 168 -4.21 22.18 -16.70
N LYS A 169 -2.96 21.87 -16.35
CA LYS A 169 -2.53 20.56 -15.84
C LYS A 169 -2.10 20.66 -14.38
N HIS A 170 -2.09 19.51 -13.70
CA HIS A 170 -1.51 19.37 -12.38
C HIS A 170 0.01 19.25 -12.52
N ASN A 171 0.73 20.28 -12.05
CA ASN A 171 2.18 20.38 -12.16
C ASN A 171 2.81 20.09 -10.80
N VAL A 172 3.87 19.28 -10.78
CA VAL A 172 4.61 18.93 -9.56
C VAL A 172 6.11 19.05 -9.80
N ILE A 173 6.89 19.21 -8.73
CA ILE A 173 8.35 19.13 -8.79
C ILE A 173 8.74 17.68 -8.51
N VAL A 174 9.45 17.04 -9.42
CA VAL A 174 9.90 15.65 -9.20
C VAL A 174 11.10 15.65 -8.26
N VAL A 175 11.09 14.78 -7.27
CA VAL A 175 12.13 14.68 -6.25
C VAL A 175 12.55 13.23 -6.08
N SER A 176 13.86 12.97 -6.02
CA SER A 176 14.39 11.70 -5.58
C SER A 176 15.63 11.91 -4.74
N PHE A 177 15.74 11.20 -3.62
CA PHE A 177 16.90 11.31 -2.74
C PHE A 177 17.20 9.98 -2.06
N THR A 178 18.43 9.86 -1.57
CA THR A 178 18.96 8.67 -0.90
C THR A 178 19.61 9.07 0.40
N VAL A 179 19.34 8.32 1.46
CA VAL A 179 20.02 8.44 2.74
C VAL A 179 20.88 7.21 2.95
N HIS A 180 22.17 7.45 3.19
CA HIS A 180 23.10 6.41 3.61
C HIS A 180 23.13 6.37 5.14
N TRP A 181 22.66 5.28 5.73
CA TRP A 181 22.53 5.14 7.19
C TRP A 181 23.86 4.82 7.90
N SER A 182 24.99 5.26 7.32
CA SER A 182 26.34 5.22 7.89
C SER A 182 26.64 3.89 8.60
N ASN A 183 26.84 3.90 9.92
CA ASN A 183 27.24 2.72 10.70
C ASN A 183 26.15 1.63 10.77
N ILE A 184 24.91 1.93 10.40
CA ILE A 184 23.82 0.95 10.29
C ILE A 184 24.00 0.09 9.02
N GLY A 185 24.71 0.61 8.02
CA GLY A 185 25.05 -0.11 6.78
C GLY A 185 23.88 -0.30 5.81
N SER A 186 22.70 0.20 6.14
CA SER A 186 21.54 0.22 5.25
C SER A 186 21.52 1.48 4.39
N VAL A 187 20.71 1.44 3.33
CA VAL A 187 20.43 2.59 2.46
C VAL A 187 18.93 2.68 2.23
N THR A 188 18.36 3.88 2.33
CA THR A 188 16.98 4.13 1.88
C THR A 188 16.97 5.13 0.73
N THR A 189 16.22 4.80 -0.32
CA THR A 189 15.97 5.69 -1.46
C THR A 189 14.50 6.10 -1.46
N TRP A 190 14.23 7.39 -1.62
CA TRP A 190 12.90 7.96 -1.83
C TRP A 190 12.77 8.46 -3.27
N ASN A 191 11.61 8.21 -3.87
CA ASN A 191 11.26 8.73 -5.18
C ASN A 191 9.81 9.21 -5.16
N GLY A 192 9.56 10.42 -5.65
CA GLY A 192 8.23 11.00 -5.67
C GLY A 192 8.25 12.45 -6.13
N PHE A 193 7.45 13.28 -5.50
CA PHE A 193 7.26 14.67 -5.93
C PHE A 193 6.95 15.60 -4.76
N TYR A 194 7.21 16.88 -4.98
CA TYR A 194 6.75 17.98 -4.17
C TYR A 194 5.52 18.65 -4.82
N SER A 195 4.52 18.95 -4.00
CA SER A 195 3.31 19.67 -4.37
C SER A 195 3.10 20.86 -3.44
N GLU A 196 2.75 22.01 -4.02
CA GLU A 196 2.21 23.15 -3.27
C GLU A 196 0.70 22.99 -3.17
N GLY A 197 0.15 23.09 -1.95
CA GLY A 197 -1.25 22.76 -1.72
C GLY A 197 -1.52 21.25 -1.80
N ASP A 198 -2.49 20.80 -1.02
CA ASP A 198 -2.91 19.40 -1.02
C ASP A 198 -3.74 19.10 -2.29
N TYR A 199 -3.86 17.82 -2.62
CA TYR A 199 -4.85 17.33 -3.62
C TYR A 199 -6.31 17.65 -3.20
N ASP A 200 -6.51 18.05 -1.94
CA ASP A 200 -7.78 18.38 -1.28
C ASP A 200 -8.06 19.91 -1.17
N ASP A 201 -7.41 20.75 -1.99
CA ASP A 201 -7.88 22.11 -2.32
C ASP A 201 -8.16 23.06 -1.13
N LYS A 202 -7.46 22.88 0.00
CA LYS A 202 -7.45 23.90 1.06
C LYS A 202 -6.38 24.94 0.74
N ASP A 203 -6.82 26.08 0.21
CA ASP A 203 -6.02 27.29 0.06
C ASP A 203 -5.17 27.53 1.32
N GLY A 204 -3.84 27.61 1.14
CA GLY A 204 -2.88 27.89 2.21
C GLY A 204 -2.28 26.68 2.93
N ALA A 205 -2.54 25.44 2.51
CA ALA A 205 -1.86 24.27 3.06
C ALA A 205 -0.34 24.30 2.77
N PRO A 206 0.53 23.97 3.75
CA PRO A 206 1.98 23.97 3.53
C PRO A 206 2.37 22.91 2.49
N GLY A 207 3.30 23.25 1.61
CA GLY A 207 3.83 22.34 0.59
C GLY A 207 4.37 21.05 1.19
N ARG A 208 4.25 19.95 0.44
CA ARG A 208 4.56 18.59 0.91
C ARG A 208 5.37 17.82 -0.10
N ILE A 209 6.27 16.96 0.40
CA ILE A 209 6.94 15.94 -0.41
C ILE A 209 6.23 14.62 -0.15
N ILE A 210 5.78 13.95 -1.21
CA ILE A 210 5.15 12.63 -1.16
C ILE A 210 6.06 11.67 -1.91
N CYS A 211 6.55 10.63 -1.24
CA CYS A 211 7.48 9.68 -1.82
C CYS A 211 7.13 8.24 -1.47
N GLN A 212 7.38 7.33 -2.41
CA GLN A 212 7.63 5.93 -2.08
C GLN A 212 9.09 5.74 -1.73
N TRP A 213 9.40 4.74 -0.91
CA TRP A 213 10.77 4.43 -0.55
C TRP A 213 11.10 2.95 -0.58
N LEU A 214 12.39 2.65 -0.79
CA LEU A 214 12.98 1.32 -0.66
C LEU A 214 14.11 1.40 0.38
N LEU A 215 14.05 0.56 1.42
CA LEU A 215 15.12 0.39 2.41
C LEU A 215 15.81 -0.96 2.15
N VAL A 216 17.10 -0.89 1.81
CA VAL A 216 17.95 -2.06 1.63
C VAL A 216 18.77 -2.29 2.90
N ARG A 217 18.67 -3.50 3.46
CA ARG A 217 19.35 -3.91 4.71
C ARG A 217 20.44 -4.94 4.42
N PRO A 218 21.65 -4.77 4.98
CA PRO A 218 22.77 -5.66 4.71
C PRO A 218 22.64 -7.02 5.42
N VAL A 219 22.02 -7.05 6.60
CA VAL A 219 21.87 -8.25 7.44
C VAL A 219 20.42 -8.42 7.87
N THR A 220 19.87 -9.59 7.62
CA THR A 220 18.50 -9.97 8.00
C THR A 220 18.47 -11.45 8.36
N ASN A 221 17.43 -11.87 9.09
CA ASN A 221 17.24 -13.30 9.43
C ASN A 221 16.83 -14.15 8.22
N TYR A 222 16.39 -13.51 7.12
CA TYR A 222 15.83 -14.20 5.96
C TYR A 222 16.28 -13.57 4.64
N LYS A 223 16.64 -14.42 3.67
CA LYS A 223 17.09 -14.01 2.32
C LYS A 223 16.12 -13.10 1.56
N TRP A 224 14.84 -13.12 1.90
CA TRP A 224 13.82 -12.30 1.23
C TRP A 224 13.55 -10.97 1.93
N ASP A 225 14.16 -10.73 3.09
CA ASP A 225 13.85 -9.59 3.96
C ASP A 225 14.80 -8.40 3.75
N HIS A 226 15.73 -8.49 2.79
CA HIS A 226 16.73 -7.45 2.53
C HIS A 226 16.15 -6.14 1.99
N ILE A 227 14.97 -6.16 1.37
CA ILE A 227 14.36 -4.96 0.77
C ILE A 227 12.98 -4.75 1.39
N LEU A 228 12.81 -3.61 2.05
CA LEU A 228 11.53 -3.12 2.54
C LEU A 228 11.06 -1.97 1.65
N THR A 229 9.74 -1.79 1.54
CA THR A 229 9.13 -0.70 0.80
C THR A 229 8.10 0.01 1.66
N GLY A 230 7.90 1.29 1.40
CA GLY A 230 6.85 2.08 2.06
C GLY A 230 6.59 3.40 1.36
N GLN A 231 5.87 4.27 2.05
CA GLN A 231 5.53 5.62 1.59
C GLN A 231 5.65 6.58 2.77
N ASP A 232 6.26 7.74 2.50
CA ASP A 232 6.36 8.83 3.46
C ASP A 232 5.75 10.11 2.89
N ARG A 233 5.33 10.99 3.81
CA ARG A 233 4.87 12.35 3.52
C ARG A 233 5.64 13.31 4.41
N PHE A 234 6.39 14.23 3.81
CA PHE A 234 7.16 15.24 4.54
C PHE A 234 6.45 16.58 4.47
N THR A 235 6.25 17.20 5.63
CA THR A 235 5.72 18.56 5.78
C THR A 235 6.77 19.43 6.45
N LYS A 236 6.80 20.72 6.11
CA LYS A 236 7.63 21.68 6.85
C LYS A 236 7.08 21.79 8.27
N LYS A 237 7.97 21.63 9.27
CA LYS A 237 7.63 21.91 10.66
C LYS A 237 7.36 23.41 10.80
N THR A 238 6.13 23.76 11.18
CA THR A 238 5.71 25.12 11.56
C THR A 238 6.24 25.49 12.93
#